data_AF-A0A957JNU0-F1
#
_entry.id   AF-A0A957JNU0-F1
#
_cell.length_a   1.000
_cell.length_b   1.000
_cell.length_c   1.000
_cell.angle_alpha   90.00
_cell.angle_beta   90.00
_cell.angle_gamma   90.00
#
_symmetry.space_group_name_H-M   'P 1'
#
loop_
_entity.id
_entity.type
_entity.pdbx_description
1 polymer ?
#
loop_
_entity_poly.entity_id
_entity_poly.type
_entity_poly.pdbx_seq_one_letter_code
_entity_poly.pdbx_strand_id
1 'polypeptide(L)'
;MVLAKEVPSVVAKKTAVSDFLFQAALLAGLGRQARLVAQQAANGRFCPHADRSCIDAGSTLLLAMAAPGERELRLVQRLADGTDGEQRWLHTQFGKEGRRRQVTAVYLHNPATAWQAAHTLSQTYATEAAFRRAHAVLGPRGRIFKCQQPLPETSEVSKTSEVSVTWQLDRQTTPAESLTTYGLPQAWTAVSAALTPLFGQSISPRSRPWSISVALPEPDRVRVGTTAWARQPEEPGKHQRLAQTIEQLGGNGRFAEALYKLALTTQPTSLTTRIGRAVEVELWRGEVAGIEMYCCVGS
;
A
#
# COMPACT_ATOMS: atom_id res chain seq x y z
N MET A 1 2.84 44.60 20.89
CA MET A 1 2.19 44.46 19.58
C MET A 1 3.07 43.54 18.74
N VAL A 2 2.70 42.25 18.68
CA VAL A 2 3.51 41.17 18.09
C VAL A 2 3.09 40.97 16.64
N LEU A 3 4.00 41.18 15.69
CA LEU A 3 3.86 40.71 14.31
C LEU A 3 4.80 39.51 14.15
N ALA A 4 4.28 38.31 14.35
CA ALA A 4 4.99 37.07 14.06
C ALA A 4 5.11 36.89 12.54
N LYS A 5 6.33 37.02 12.02
CA LYS A 5 6.71 36.58 10.67
C LYS A 5 6.99 35.07 10.71
N GLU A 6 6.00 34.24 10.41
CA GLU A 6 6.20 32.81 10.10
C GLU A 6 5.51 32.47 8.77
N VAL A 7 6.27 32.52 7.66
CA VAL A 7 5.81 32.07 6.32
C VAL A 7 6.89 31.37 5.45
N PRO A 8 8.22 31.45 5.69
CA PRO A 8 9.20 30.80 4.79
C PRO A 8 9.17 29.26 4.76
N SER A 9 8.79 28.59 5.86
CA SER A 9 8.97 27.15 6.03
C SER A 9 7.97 26.29 5.25
N VAL A 10 6.73 26.74 5.10
CA VAL A 10 5.65 25.98 4.42
C VAL A 10 5.83 25.99 2.91
N VAL A 11 6.25 27.14 2.35
CA VAL A 11 6.48 27.29 0.90
C VAL A 11 7.66 26.43 0.44
N ALA A 12 8.77 26.45 1.19
CA ALA A 12 9.95 25.64 0.87
C ALA A 12 9.65 24.13 0.84
N LYS A 13 8.84 23.64 1.80
CA LYS A 13 8.41 22.24 1.85
C LYS A 13 7.52 21.84 0.66
N LYS A 14 6.57 22.71 0.28
CA LYS A 14 5.68 22.43 -0.86
C LYS A 14 6.45 22.32 -2.18
N THR A 15 7.46 23.17 -2.38
CA THR A 15 8.34 23.11 -3.55
C THR A 15 9.13 21.80 -3.59
N ALA A 16 9.70 21.36 -2.47
CA ALA A 16 10.45 20.10 -2.39
C ALA A 16 9.62 18.86 -2.75
N VAL A 17 8.38 18.77 -2.25
CA VAL A 17 7.47 17.65 -2.59
C VAL A 17 7.08 17.67 -4.07
N SER A 18 6.82 18.84 -4.64
CA SER A 18 6.49 18.98 -6.07
C SER A 18 7.66 18.55 -6.96
N ASP A 19 8.88 18.97 -6.63
CA ASP A 19 10.09 18.61 -7.39
C ASP A 19 10.38 17.11 -7.31
N PHE A 20 10.22 16.52 -6.12
CA PHE A 20 10.30 15.08 -5.93
C PHE A 20 9.28 14.32 -6.80
N LEU A 21 8.00 14.73 -6.75
CA LEU A 21 6.93 14.10 -7.53
C LEU A 21 7.18 14.24 -9.05
N PHE A 22 7.75 15.38 -9.48
CA PHE A 22 8.13 15.58 -10.86
C PHE A 22 9.24 14.62 -11.30
N GLN A 23 10.28 14.45 -10.49
CA GLN A 23 11.36 13.49 -10.76
C GLN A 23 10.83 12.04 -10.77
N ALA A 24 9.97 11.68 -9.82
CA ALA A 24 9.33 10.36 -9.78
C ALA A 24 8.46 10.11 -11.03
N ALA A 25 7.71 11.11 -11.49
CA ALA A 25 6.92 11.05 -12.71
C ALA A 25 7.79 10.90 -13.98
N LEU A 26 8.94 11.55 -14.03
CA LEU A 26 9.92 11.37 -15.11
C LEU A 26 10.50 9.94 -15.12
N LEU A 27 10.86 9.42 -13.95
CA LEU A 27 11.34 8.03 -13.81
C LEU A 27 10.30 7.02 -14.30
N ALA A 28 9.01 7.27 -14.01
CA ALA A 28 7.89 6.47 -14.48
C ALA A 28 7.62 6.60 -15.99
N GLY A 29 8.35 7.46 -16.70
CA GLY A 29 8.22 7.61 -18.16
C GLY A 29 7.05 8.46 -18.62
N LEU A 30 6.49 9.31 -17.77
CA LEU A 30 5.34 10.16 -18.12
C LEU A 30 5.70 11.34 -19.03
N GLY A 31 6.99 11.59 -19.27
CA GLY A 31 7.49 12.57 -20.24
C GLY A 31 6.89 13.96 -20.04
N ARG A 32 6.24 14.51 -21.07
CA ARG A 32 5.64 15.86 -21.02
C ARG A 32 4.53 16.00 -19.98
N GLN A 33 3.87 14.91 -19.59
CA GLN A 33 2.81 14.93 -18.58
C GLN A 33 3.36 14.98 -17.14
N ALA A 34 4.65 14.73 -16.93
CA ALA A 34 5.24 14.59 -15.60
C ALA A 34 4.98 15.82 -14.71
N ARG A 35 5.07 17.04 -15.27
CA ARG A 35 4.83 18.28 -14.51
C ARG A 35 3.36 18.43 -14.09
N LEU A 36 2.42 18.13 -15.00
CA LEU A 36 0.99 18.18 -14.71
C LEU A 36 0.63 17.17 -13.61
N VAL A 37 1.11 15.93 -13.74
CA VAL A 37 0.88 14.86 -12.76
C VAL A 37 1.45 15.23 -11.40
N ALA A 38 2.68 15.75 -11.35
CA ALA A 38 3.30 16.19 -10.10
C ALA A 38 2.52 17.31 -9.43
N GLN A 39 2.06 18.31 -10.18
CA GLN A 39 1.23 19.40 -9.66
C GLN A 39 -0.12 18.89 -9.14
N GLN A 40 -0.78 18.00 -9.87
CA GLN A 40 -2.05 17.39 -9.42
C GLN A 40 -1.86 16.62 -8.11
N ALA A 41 -0.80 15.81 -8.02
CA ALA A 41 -0.49 15.05 -6.82
C ALA A 41 -0.09 15.96 -5.64
N ALA A 42 0.73 17.00 -5.86
CA ALA A 42 1.16 17.93 -4.82
C ALA A 42 0.03 18.82 -4.28
N ASN A 43 -1.05 19.00 -5.04
CA ASN A 43 -2.23 19.75 -4.62
C ASN A 43 -3.20 18.93 -3.77
N GLY A 44 -2.94 17.63 -3.55
CA GLY A 44 -3.68 16.83 -2.58
C GLY A 44 -3.63 17.45 -1.19
N ARG A 45 -4.77 17.53 -0.49
CA ARG A 45 -4.83 18.01 0.88
C ARG A 45 -4.25 16.95 1.82
N PHE A 46 -3.02 17.15 2.28
CA PHE A 46 -2.39 16.29 3.29
C PHE A 46 -2.90 16.66 4.68
N CYS A 47 -3.39 15.67 5.44
CA CYS A 47 -3.81 15.89 6.82
C CYS A 47 -2.79 15.30 7.81
N PRO A 48 -2.14 16.14 8.64
CA PRO A 48 -1.26 15.68 9.70
C PRO A 48 -2.09 15.27 10.92
N HIS A 49 -2.88 14.19 10.82
CA HIS A 49 -3.57 13.63 12.00
C HIS A 49 -2.60 12.82 12.87
N ALA A 50 -2.84 12.81 14.19
CA ALA A 50 -1.94 12.28 15.21
C ALA A 50 -1.75 10.75 15.14
N ASP A 51 -2.76 10.01 14.68
CA ASP A 51 -2.66 8.56 14.61
C ASP A 51 -1.82 8.12 13.41
N ARG A 52 -0.89 7.19 13.68
CA ARG A 52 0.03 6.60 12.71
C ARG A 52 -0.29 5.13 12.57
N SER A 53 -0.42 4.62 11.34
CA SER A 53 -0.41 3.17 11.13
C SER A 53 1.04 2.68 11.02
N CYS A 54 1.23 1.37 11.16
CA CYS A 54 2.54 0.76 10.95
C CYS A 54 3.04 0.88 9.49
N ILE A 55 2.15 1.19 8.54
CA ILE A 55 2.49 1.33 7.12
C ILE A 55 3.01 2.75 6.85
N ASP A 56 2.36 3.78 7.37
CA ASP A 56 2.73 5.17 7.06
C ASP A 56 3.76 5.78 8.00
N ALA A 57 3.87 5.29 9.24
CA ALA A 57 4.76 5.84 10.27
C ALA A 57 4.69 7.38 10.43
N GLY A 58 3.52 7.97 10.14
CA GLY A 58 3.26 9.41 10.17
C GLY A 58 3.44 10.13 8.84
N SER A 59 3.89 9.45 7.78
CA SER A 59 3.95 10.05 6.44
C SER A 59 2.54 10.26 5.89
N THR A 60 2.36 11.31 5.10
CA THR A 60 1.09 11.60 4.40
C THR A 60 1.14 11.21 2.92
N LEU A 61 2.31 10.75 2.44
CA LEU A 61 2.57 10.36 1.06
C LEU A 61 3.48 9.13 1.03
N LEU A 62 2.98 8.05 0.43
CA LEU A 62 3.76 6.87 0.12
C LEU A 62 3.93 6.72 -1.39
N LEU A 63 5.03 6.10 -1.79
CA LEU A 63 5.22 5.54 -3.11
C LEU A 63 4.96 4.04 -3.07
N ALA A 64 4.35 3.51 -4.12
CA ALA A 64 4.28 2.08 -4.32
C ALA A 64 5.09 1.67 -5.56
N MET A 65 5.79 0.54 -5.44
CA MET A 65 6.48 -0.15 -6.55
C MET A 65 5.89 -1.54 -6.66
N ALA A 66 5.65 -2.01 -7.87
CA ALA A 66 4.99 -3.29 -8.07
C ALA A 66 5.56 -4.09 -9.24
N ALA A 67 5.30 -5.39 -9.20
CA ALA A 67 5.51 -6.33 -10.30
C ALA A 67 4.34 -7.33 -10.35
N PRO A 68 4.05 -7.95 -11.50
CA PRO A 68 4.65 -7.68 -12.81
C PRO A 68 4.22 -6.33 -13.37
N GLY A 69 4.88 -5.91 -14.45
CA GLY A 69 4.44 -4.78 -15.27
C GLY A 69 5.50 -3.74 -15.56
N GLU A 70 5.10 -2.77 -16.37
CA GLU A 70 5.94 -1.65 -16.76
C GLU A 70 6.13 -0.63 -15.63
N ARG A 71 7.03 0.33 -15.86
CA ARG A 71 7.18 1.48 -14.97
C ARG A 71 5.88 2.30 -14.89
N GLU A 72 5.43 2.57 -13.67
CA GLU A 72 4.24 3.37 -13.38
C GLU A 72 4.48 4.20 -12.12
N LEU A 73 3.92 5.41 -12.08
CA LEU A 73 3.94 6.20 -10.85
C LEU A 73 2.73 5.80 -10.00
N ARG A 74 2.97 5.17 -8.86
CA ARG A 74 1.93 4.83 -7.89
C ARG A 74 2.12 5.63 -6.61
N LEU A 75 1.13 6.45 -6.29
CA LEU A 75 1.11 7.32 -5.12
C LEU A 75 0.01 6.87 -4.17
N VAL A 76 0.28 6.89 -2.86
CA VAL A 76 -0.71 6.65 -1.82
C VAL A 76 -0.74 7.86 -0.89
N GLN A 77 -1.82 8.62 -0.95
CA GLN A 77 -1.93 9.93 -0.30
C GLN A 77 -2.99 9.89 0.78
N ARG A 78 -2.66 10.38 1.99
CA ARG A 78 -3.64 10.48 3.07
C ARG A 78 -4.63 11.59 2.77
N LEU A 79 -5.92 11.27 2.82
CA LEU A 79 -7.01 12.23 2.66
C LEU A 79 -7.33 12.90 4.01
N ALA A 80 -7.85 14.13 3.94
CA ALA A 80 -8.17 14.93 5.11
C ALA A 80 -9.57 14.67 5.71
N ASP A 81 -10.36 13.82 5.07
CA ASP A 81 -11.76 13.55 5.39
C ASP A 81 -11.98 12.25 6.18
N GLY A 82 -10.94 11.80 6.92
CA GLY A 82 -11.07 10.69 7.87
C GLY A 82 -11.84 11.13 9.12
N THR A 83 -12.60 10.21 9.71
CA THR A 83 -13.22 10.39 11.04
C THR A 83 -12.32 9.84 12.14
N ASP A 84 -12.67 10.06 13.40
CA ASP A 84 -11.96 9.44 14.53
C ASP A 84 -11.92 7.90 14.37
N GLY A 85 -10.72 7.32 14.44
CA GLY A 85 -10.49 5.89 14.19
C GLY A 85 -10.53 5.43 12.72
N GLU A 86 -10.71 6.32 11.73
CA GLU A 86 -10.64 5.99 10.30
C GLU A 86 -9.63 6.87 9.56
N GLN A 87 -8.72 6.24 8.84
CA GLN A 87 -7.80 6.92 7.92
C GLN A 87 -8.14 6.57 6.48
N ARG A 88 -8.42 7.60 5.67
CA ARG A 88 -8.68 7.41 4.25
C ARG A 88 -7.45 7.74 3.42
N TRP A 89 -7.17 6.90 2.44
CA TRP A 89 -6.01 6.97 1.58
C TRP A 89 -6.45 6.89 0.12
N LEU A 90 -6.01 7.84 -0.70
CA LEU A 90 -6.17 7.79 -2.13
C LEU A 90 -4.95 7.14 -2.75
N HIS A 91 -5.12 5.99 -3.39
CA HIS A 91 -4.10 5.43 -4.24
C HIS A 91 -4.37 5.91 -5.67
N THR A 92 -3.35 6.47 -6.30
CA THR A 92 -3.40 6.91 -7.69
C THR A 92 -2.27 6.26 -8.45
N GLN A 93 -2.60 5.58 -9.54
CA GLN A 93 -1.65 4.97 -10.47
C GLN A 93 -1.70 5.75 -11.78
N PHE A 94 -0.53 6.19 -12.24
CA PHE A 94 -0.33 6.82 -13.54
C PHE A 94 0.52 5.91 -14.41
N GLY A 95 -0.08 5.39 -15.48
CA GLY A 95 0.56 4.49 -16.44
C GLY A 95 0.19 4.83 -17.88
N LYS A 96 0.62 3.98 -18.83
CA LYS A 96 0.32 4.15 -20.26
C LYS A 96 -1.18 4.08 -20.56
N GLU A 97 -1.91 3.29 -19.78
CA GLU A 97 -3.36 3.09 -19.89
C GLU A 97 -4.17 4.23 -19.25
N GLY A 98 -3.50 5.29 -18.81
CA GLY A 98 -4.11 6.43 -18.16
C GLY A 98 -3.99 6.37 -16.64
N ARG A 99 -5.00 6.90 -15.96
CA ARG A 99 -5.00 7.08 -14.51
C ARG A 99 -6.02 6.16 -13.88
N ARG A 100 -5.60 5.42 -12.84
CA ARG A 100 -6.51 4.62 -12.00
C ARG A 100 -6.49 5.16 -10.58
N ARG A 101 -7.66 5.17 -9.94
CA ARG A 101 -7.85 5.68 -8.58
C ARG A 101 -8.64 4.69 -7.75
N GLN A 102 -8.21 4.52 -6.51
CA GLN A 102 -8.90 3.72 -5.52
C GLN A 102 -8.76 4.39 -4.15
N VAL A 103 -9.76 4.21 -3.31
CA VAL A 103 -9.76 4.68 -1.94
C VAL A 103 -9.63 3.50 -1.00
N THR A 104 -8.70 3.62 -0.07
CA THR A 104 -8.49 2.68 1.02
C THR A 104 -8.90 3.36 2.33
N ALA A 105 -9.82 2.74 3.06
CA ALA A 105 -10.13 3.11 4.44
C ALA A 105 -9.40 2.15 5.39
N VAL A 106 -8.63 2.70 6.32
CA VAL A 106 -7.89 1.97 7.36
C VAL A 106 -8.51 2.30 8.71
N TYR A 107 -8.99 1.28 9.42
CA TYR A 107 -9.68 1.40 10.69
C TYR A 107 -8.70 1.12 11.83
N LEU A 108 -8.48 2.14 12.66
CA LEU A 108 -7.62 2.06 13.83
C LEU A 108 -8.52 1.94 15.07
N HIS A 109 -8.29 0.90 15.87
CA HIS A 109 -8.89 0.72 17.20
C HIS A 109 -10.41 0.47 17.27
N ASN A 110 -11.18 0.57 16.17
CA ASN A 110 -12.63 0.35 16.18
C ASN A 110 -13.08 -0.81 15.25
N PRO A 111 -13.09 -2.07 15.76
CA PRO A 111 -13.44 -3.24 14.96
C PRO A 111 -14.91 -3.25 14.51
N ALA A 112 -15.83 -2.65 15.28
CA ALA A 112 -17.24 -2.57 14.92
C ALA A 112 -17.46 -1.68 13.69
N THR A 113 -16.77 -0.53 13.64
CA THR A 113 -16.80 0.38 12.47
C THR A 113 -16.19 -0.30 11.25
N ALA A 114 -15.07 -0.99 11.41
CA ALA A 114 -14.43 -1.75 10.33
C ALA A 114 -15.36 -2.85 9.76
N TRP A 115 -16.06 -3.58 10.64
CA TRP A 115 -17.05 -4.58 10.25
C TRP A 115 -18.23 -3.96 9.48
N GLN A 116 -18.83 -2.89 10.03
CA GLN A 116 -19.95 -2.22 9.39
C GLN A 116 -19.56 -1.68 8.02
N ALA A 117 -18.39 -1.08 7.88
CA ALA A 117 -17.90 -0.57 6.62
C ALA A 117 -17.65 -1.69 5.59
N ALA A 118 -17.03 -2.80 5.99
CA ALA A 118 -16.84 -3.96 5.11
C ALA A 118 -18.19 -4.57 4.67
N HIS A 119 -19.16 -4.67 5.58
CA HIS A 119 -20.50 -5.15 5.27
C HIS A 119 -21.21 -4.23 4.27
N THR A 120 -21.28 -2.93 4.55
CA THR A 120 -21.87 -1.92 3.64
C THR A 120 -21.18 -1.92 2.27
N LEU A 121 -19.85 -2.04 2.24
CA LEU A 121 -19.08 -2.15 1.00
C LEU A 121 -19.49 -3.39 0.21
N SER A 122 -19.57 -4.55 0.87
CA SER A 122 -19.99 -5.79 0.21
C SER A 122 -21.41 -5.70 -0.36
N GLN A 123 -22.33 -5.00 0.32
CA GLN A 123 -23.69 -4.76 -0.18
C GLN A 123 -23.72 -3.84 -1.40
N THR A 124 -22.95 -2.75 -1.35
CA THR A 124 -22.88 -1.76 -2.43
C THR A 124 -22.45 -2.38 -3.76
N TYR A 125 -21.52 -3.34 -3.69
CA TYR A 125 -20.97 -4.04 -4.87
C TYR A 125 -21.57 -5.44 -5.08
N ALA A 126 -22.66 -5.80 -4.39
CA ALA A 126 -23.32 -7.11 -4.52
C ALA A 126 -22.38 -8.32 -4.34
N THR A 127 -21.47 -8.24 -3.37
CA THR A 127 -20.47 -9.26 -3.05
C THR A 127 -20.66 -9.90 -1.66
N GLU A 128 -21.85 -9.77 -1.04
CA GLU A 128 -22.07 -10.19 0.35
C GLU A 128 -21.79 -11.68 0.58
N ALA A 129 -22.14 -12.54 -0.37
CA ALA A 129 -21.91 -13.97 -0.26
C ALA A 129 -20.41 -14.31 -0.21
N ALA A 130 -19.60 -13.65 -1.04
CA ALA A 130 -18.14 -13.81 -1.05
C ALA A 130 -17.53 -13.24 0.23
N PHE A 131 -17.98 -12.07 0.68
CA PHE A 131 -17.55 -11.48 1.93
C PHE A 131 -17.85 -12.37 3.14
N ARG A 132 -19.08 -12.90 3.27
CA ARG A 132 -19.47 -13.79 4.38
C ARG A 132 -18.64 -15.07 4.41
N ARG A 133 -18.39 -15.69 3.25
CA ARG A 133 -17.50 -16.86 3.17
C ARG A 133 -16.09 -16.53 3.64
N ALA A 134 -15.53 -15.43 3.15
CA ALA A 134 -14.18 -15.02 3.55
C ALA A 134 -14.10 -14.69 5.05
N HIS A 135 -15.09 -13.98 5.58
CA HIS A 135 -15.13 -13.63 6.99
C HIS A 135 -15.37 -14.83 7.91
N ALA A 136 -16.16 -15.83 7.50
CA ALA A 136 -16.35 -17.04 8.29
C ALA A 136 -15.02 -17.76 8.56
N VAL A 137 -14.05 -17.64 7.64
CA VAL A 137 -12.72 -18.24 7.78
C VAL A 137 -11.73 -17.30 8.48
N LEU A 138 -11.64 -16.04 8.03
CA LEU A 138 -10.62 -15.09 8.48
C LEU A 138 -11.02 -14.28 9.72
N GLY A 139 -12.33 -14.11 9.96
CA GLY A 139 -12.88 -13.39 11.11
C GLY A 139 -12.47 -13.97 12.46
N PRO A 140 -12.56 -15.30 12.69
CA PRO A 140 -12.08 -15.92 13.93
C PRO A 140 -10.56 -15.85 14.14
N ARG A 141 -9.81 -15.41 13.14
CA ARG A 141 -8.34 -15.46 13.06
C ARG A 141 -7.68 -14.08 13.14
N GLY A 142 -8.47 -13.02 13.15
CA GLY A 142 -8.01 -11.65 13.12
C GLY A 142 -9.17 -10.66 13.08
N ARG A 143 -8.87 -9.42 12.72
CA ARG A 143 -9.87 -8.34 12.63
C ARG A 143 -9.78 -7.62 11.32
N ILE A 144 -10.92 -7.15 10.81
CA ILE A 144 -10.93 -6.25 9.65
C ILE A 144 -10.26 -4.94 10.07
N PHE A 145 -9.33 -4.45 9.25
CA PHE A 145 -8.67 -3.16 9.49
C PHE A 145 -8.49 -2.32 8.23
N LYS A 146 -8.72 -2.89 7.03
CA LYS A 146 -8.58 -2.16 5.77
C LYS A 146 -9.67 -2.59 4.79
N CYS A 147 -10.34 -1.63 4.18
CA CYS A 147 -11.27 -1.81 3.07
C CYS A 147 -10.81 -0.96 1.89
N GLN A 148 -10.88 -1.49 0.68
CA GLN A 148 -10.44 -0.81 -0.54
C GLN A 148 -11.51 -0.90 -1.61
N GLN A 149 -11.73 0.21 -2.31
CA GLN A 149 -12.69 0.28 -3.40
C GLN A 149 -12.18 1.20 -4.52
N PRO A 150 -12.56 0.95 -5.77
CA PRO A 150 -12.22 1.83 -6.87
C PRO A 150 -12.96 3.16 -6.70
N LEU A 151 -12.32 4.25 -7.13
CA LEU A 151 -12.97 5.54 -7.23
C LEU A 151 -13.35 5.72 -8.71
N PRO A 152 -14.65 5.61 -9.07
CA PRO A 152 -15.04 5.67 -10.47
C PRO A 152 -14.72 7.07 -11.03
N GLU A 153 -14.21 7.12 -12.26
CA GLU A 153 -13.93 8.40 -12.94
C GLU A 153 -15.22 9.12 -13.39
N THR A 154 -16.30 8.35 -13.54
CA THR A 154 -17.67 8.81 -13.81
C THR A 154 -18.58 8.53 -12.62
N SER A 155 -19.70 9.24 -12.48
CA SER A 155 -20.61 9.09 -11.32
C SER A 155 -21.32 7.74 -11.20
N GLU A 156 -21.07 6.80 -12.11
CA GLU A 156 -21.66 5.46 -12.07
C GLU A 156 -20.68 4.46 -11.45
N VAL A 157 -21.05 3.95 -10.27
CA VAL A 157 -20.38 2.81 -9.67
C VAL A 157 -20.80 1.56 -10.45
N SER A 158 -19.89 1.00 -11.25
CA SER A 158 -20.12 -0.32 -11.82
C SER A 158 -20.16 -1.34 -10.67
N LYS A 159 -21.31 -2.00 -10.50
CA LYS A 159 -21.50 -3.08 -9.52
C LYS A 159 -20.54 -4.26 -9.71
N THR A 160 -19.82 -4.32 -10.83
CA THR A 160 -18.82 -5.37 -11.13
C THR A 160 -17.40 -4.99 -10.74
N SER A 161 -17.20 -3.82 -10.13
CA SER A 161 -15.86 -3.37 -9.77
C SER A 161 -15.31 -4.17 -8.58
N GLU A 162 -14.05 -4.58 -8.68
CA GLU A 162 -13.36 -5.32 -7.62
C GLU A 162 -13.17 -4.44 -6.38
N VAL A 163 -13.63 -4.92 -5.22
CA VAL A 163 -13.36 -4.33 -3.91
C VAL A 163 -12.55 -5.30 -3.07
N SER A 164 -11.83 -4.85 -2.06
CA SER A 164 -11.12 -5.76 -1.16
C SER A 164 -11.32 -5.44 0.31
N VAL A 165 -11.35 -6.51 1.11
CA VAL A 165 -11.41 -6.44 2.57
C VAL A 165 -10.18 -7.12 3.12
N THR A 166 -9.55 -6.49 4.11
CA THR A 166 -8.29 -6.95 4.68
C THR A 166 -8.43 -7.22 6.18
N TRP A 167 -8.05 -8.42 6.58
CA TRP A 167 -7.94 -8.87 7.96
C TRP A 167 -6.50 -8.75 8.44
N GLN A 168 -6.28 -8.07 9.56
CA GLN A 168 -5.05 -8.14 10.32
C GLN A 168 -5.13 -9.39 11.18
N LEU A 169 -4.19 -10.31 10.97
CA LEU A 169 -4.18 -11.56 11.72
C LEU A 169 -3.81 -11.29 13.18
N ASP A 170 -4.47 -12.01 14.07
CA ASP A 170 -4.12 -11.99 15.48
C ASP A 170 -2.71 -12.53 15.69
N ARG A 171 -2.13 -12.20 16.84
CA ARG A 171 -0.76 -12.58 17.17
C ARG A 171 -0.59 -14.10 17.04
N GLN A 172 -1.41 -14.88 17.72
CA GLN A 172 -1.34 -16.35 17.75
C GLN A 172 -1.55 -17.01 16.38
N THR A 173 -2.19 -16.33 15.44
CA THR A 173 -2.51 -16.88 14.13
C THR A 173 -1.37 -16.71 13.14
N THR A 174 -1.10 -17.76 12.35
CA THR A 174 -0.14 -17.67 11.25
C THR A 174 -0.82 -17.45 9.89
N PRO A 175 -0.17 -16.78 8.93
CA PRO A 175 -0.69 -16.67 7.56
C PRO A 175 -0.82 -18.05 6.90
N ALA A 176 0.11 -18.99 7.16
CA ALA A 176 0.05 -20.35 6.64
C ALA A 176 -1.24 -21.08 7.05
N GLU A 177 -1.55 -21.11 8.35
CA GLU A 177 -2.77 -21.74 8.86
C GLU A 177 -4.05 -21.08 8.31
N SER A 178 -4.05 -19.74 8.23
CA SER A 178 -5.17 -18.97 7.72
C SER A 178 -5.44 -19.28 6.25
N LEU A 179 -4.40 -19.29 5.41
CA LEU A 179 -4.48 -19.61 3.99
C LEU A 179 -4.90 -21.06 3.75
N THR A 180 -4.37 -22.01 4.51
CA THR A 180 -4.81 -23.42 4.44
C THR A 180 -6.29 -23.56 4.77
N THR A 181 -6.77 -22.92 5.85
CA THR A 181 -8.19 -22.95 6.20
C THR A 181 -9.06 -22.26 5.15
N TYR A 182 -8.52 -21.24 4.50
CA TYR A 182 -9.17 -20.52 3.40
C TYR A 182 -9.27 -21.34 2.10
N GLY A 183 -8.57 -22.48 2.02
CA GLY A 183 -8.56 -23.35 0.83
C GLY A 183 -7.34 -23.15 -0.08
N LEU A 184 -6.30 -22.48 0.40
CA LEU A 184 -5.05 -22.20 -0.33
C LEU A 184 -3.83 -22.80 0.40
N PRO A 185 -3.70 -24.13 0.52
CA PRO A 185 -2.66 -24.77 1.34
C PRO A 185 -1.22 -24.51 0.87
N GLN A 186 -1.01 -24.22 -0.42
CA GLN A 186 0.33 -23.98 -1.00
C GLN A 186 0.71 -22.49 -1.04
N ALA A 187 -0.26 -21.60 -0.82
CA ALA A 187 -0.07 -20.15 -0.97
C ALA A 187 1.05 -19.59 -0.09
N TRP A 188 1.20 -20.08 1.15
CA TRP A 188 2.25 -19.58 2.04
C TRP A 188 3.65 -19.92 1.53
N THR A 189 3.84 -21.10 0.95
CA THR A 189 5.12 -21.48 0.34
C THR A 189 5.48 -20.51 -0.78
N ALA A 190 4.52 -20.18 -1.64
CA ALA A 190 4.71 -19.23 -2.74
C ALA A 190 5.02 -17.81 -2.22
N VAL A 191 4.29 -17.32 -1.22
CA VAL A 191 4.55 -16.02 -0.57
C VAL A 191 5.94 -15.99 0.07
N SER A 192 6.30 -17.01 0.83
CA SER A 192 7.61 -17.08 1.50
C SER A 192 8.75 -17.10 0.48
N ALA A 193 8.60 -17.85 -0.62
CA ALA A 193 9.56 -17.89 -1.71
C ALA A 193 9.71 -16.50 -2.36
N ALA A 194 8.61 -15.79 -2.65
CA ALA A 194 8.65 -14.45 -3.23
C ALA A 194 9.28 -13.40 -2.30
N LEU A 195 9.09 -13.53 -0.98
CA LEU A 195 9.66 -12.58 -0.02
C LEU A 195 11.12 -12.88 0.35
N THR A 196 11.59 -14.12 0.24
CA THR A 196 12.95 -14.50 0.66
C THR A 196 14.05 -13.65 0.00
N PRO A 197 14.05 -13.40 -1.33
CA PRO A 197 15.03 -12.52 -1.97
C PRO A 197 15.00 -11.08 -1.44
N LEU A 198 13.80 -10.54 -1.20
CA LEU A 198 13.62 -9.17 -0.69
C LEU A 198 14.24 -8.99 0.70
N PHE A 199 14.05 -9.99 1.57
CA PHE A 199 14.52 -9.97 2.95
C PHE A 199 15.95 -10.50 3.12
N GLY A 200 16.51 -11.15 2.09
CA GLY A 200 17.83 -11.79 2.14
C GLY A 200 17.89 -13.02 3.04
N GLN A 201 16.75 -13.48 3.55
CA GLN A 201 16.62 -14.64 4.44
C GLN A 201 15.19 -15.18 4.39
N SER A 202 15.03 -16.44 4.78
CA SER A 202 13.72 -17.07 4.88
C SER A 202 12.82 -16.34 5.87
N ILE A 203 11.59 -16.06 5.45
CA ILE A 203 10.59 -15.44 6.32
C ILE A 203 9.88 -16.50 7.15
N SER A 204 9.87 -16.28 8.47
CA SER A 204 9.06 -17.09 9.37
C SER A 204 7.59 -16.66 9.31
N PRO A 205 6.62 -17.59 9.28
CA PRO A 205 5.20 -17.25 9.46
C PRO A 205 4.92 -16.61 10.83
N ARG A 206 5.83 -16.72 11.79
CA ARG A 206 5.76 -16.04 13.10
C ARG A 206 6.28 -14.60 13.08
N SER A 207 6.86 -14.13 11.96
CA SER A 207 7.38 -12.76 11.84
C SER A 207 6.24 -11.76 11.62
N ARG A 208 5.71 -11.24 12.72
CA ARG A 208 4.53 -10.35 12.73
C ARG A 208 4.87 -8.89 12.38
N PRO A 209 3.89 -8.07 11.96
CA PRO A 209 2.48 -8.41 11.75
C PRO A 209 2.20 -9.00 10.35
N TRP A 210 1.08 -9.71 10.23
CA TRP A 210 0.56 -10.25 8.98
C TRP A 210 -0.85 -9.75 8.72
N SER A 211 -1.20 -9.60 7.45
CA SER A 211 -2.56 -9.35 7.00
C SER A 211 -2.90 -10.19 5.79
N ILE A 212 -4.19 -10.51 5.63
CA ILE A 212 -4.74 -11.17 4.45
C ILE A 212 -5.83 -10.29 3.88
N SER A 213 -5.68 -9.87 2.62
CA SER A 213 -6.67 -9.17 1.83
C SER A 213 -7.34 -10.13 0.87
N VAL A 214 -8.66 -10.05 0.73
CA VAL A 214 -9.42 -10.85 -0.23
C VAL A 214 -10.10 -9.89 -1.19
N ALA A 215 -9.89 -10.08 -2.49
CA ALA A 215 -10.64 -9.39 -3.53
C ALA A 215 -12.04 -9.99 -3.65
N LEU A 216 -13.04 -9.15 -3.88
CA LEU A 216 -14.43 -9.52 -4.01
C LEU A 216 -14.94 -8.99 -5.36
N PRO A 217 -15.63 -9.82 -6.16
CA PRO A 217 -16.14 -11.16 -5.85
C PRO A 217 -15.16 -12.31 -6.12
N GLU A 218 -13.88 -12.07 -6.37
CA GLU A 218 -12.88 -13.11 -6.72
C GLU A 218 -12.15 -13.69 -5.48
N PRO A 219 -12.71 -14.67 -4.75
CA PRO A 219 -12.10 -15.17 -3.51
C PRO A 219 -10.72 -15.81 -3.71
N ASP A 220 -10.42 -16.30 -4.91
CA ASP A 220 -9.13 -16.93 -5.24
C ASP A 220 -8.00 -15.90 -5.43
N ARG A 221 -8.32 -14.61 -5.42
CA ARG A 221 -7.37 -13.51 -5.49
C ARG A 221 -7.17 -12.92 -4.08
N VAL A 222 -6.02 -13.26 -3.49
CA VAL A 222 -5.70 -12.97 -2.09
C VAL A 222 -4.38 -12.20 -2.04
N ARG A 223 -4.25 -11.22 -1.15
CA ARG A 223 -2.96 -10.56 -0.86
C ARG A 223 -2.50 -10.84 0.55
N VAL A 224 -1.24 -11.22 0.71
CA VAL A 224 -0.61 -11.43 2.01
C VAL A 224 0.35 -10.28 2.28
N GLY A 225 0.07 -9.50 3.31
CA GLY A 225 0.80 -8.27 3.64
C GLY A 225 1.59 -8.37 4.94
N THR A 226 2.73 -7.67 5.00
CA THR A 226 3.51 -7.48 6.23
C THR A 226 4.21 -6.13 6.26
N THR A 227 4.41 -5.60 7.46
CA THR A 227 5.30 -4.45 7.73
C THR A 227 6.69 -4.87 8.22
N ALA A 228 7.04 -6.16 8.13
CA ALA A 228 8.37 -6.64 8.48
C ALA A 228 9.47 -5.97 7.64
N TRP A 229 9.15 -5.49 6.44
CA TRP A 229 10.10 -4.75 5.59
C TRP A 229 10.55 -3.43 6.21
N ALA A 230 9.68 -2.77 7.00
CA ALA A 230 10.05 -1.63 7.85
C ALA A 230 11.06 -1.96 8.93
N ARG A 231 11.35 -3.23 9.19
CA ARG A 231 12.35 -3.65 10.19
C ARG A 231 13.72 -3.91 9.60
N GLN A 232 13.80 -4.02 8.27
CA GLN A 232 15.07 -4.18 7.58
C GLN A 232 15.88 -2.87 7.65
N PRO A 233 17.17 -2.92 8.04
CA PRO A 233 18.06 -1.77 8.04
C PRO A 233 18.10 -1.08 6.66
N GLU A 234 18.21 0.25 6.64
CA GLU A 234 18.40 1.02 5.41
C GLU A 234 19.87 0.96 4.94
N GLU A 235 20.31 -0.24 4.56
CA GLU A 235 21.63 -0.48 4.02
C GLU A 235 21.64 -0.43 2.48
N PRO A 236 22.79 -0.21 1.82
CA PRO A 236 22.87 -0.20 0.36
C PRO A 236 22.30 -1.47 -0.31
N GLY A 237 22.40 -2.63 0.36
CA GLY A 237 21.84 -3.89 -0.15
C GLY A 237 20.30 -3.92 -0.22
N LYS A 238 19.59 -3.11 0.57
CA LYS A 238 18.12 -3.17 0.66
C LYS A 238 17.42 -2.78 -0.65
N HIS A 239 17.87 -1.69 -1.28
CA HIS A 239 17.28 -1.25 -2.56
C HIS A 239 17.67 -2.17 -3.73
N GLN A 240 18.84 -2.81 -3.67
CA GLN A 240 19.26 -3.81 -4.66
C GLN A 240 18.40 -5.07 -4.58
N ARG A 241 18.15 -5.59 -3.37
CA ARG A 241 17.24 -6.73 -3.15
C ARG A 241 15.82 -6.44 -3.64
N LEU A 242 15.33 -5.23 -3.38
CA LEU A 242 14.04 -4.76 -3.91
C LEU A 242 14.03 -4.78 -5.45
N ALA A 243 15.04 -4.20 -6.09
CA ALA A 243 15.14 -4.15 -7.55
C ALA A 243 15.16 -5.54 -8.19
N GLN A 244 15.99 -6.44 -7.63
CA GLN A 244 16.08 -7.84 -8.06
C GLN A 244 14.76 -8.58 -7.89
N THR A 245 14.06 -8.39 -6.76
CA THR A 245 12.76 -9.03 -6.51
C THR A 245 11.71 -8.55 -7.52
N ILE A 246 11.66 -7.23 -7.81
CA ILE A 246 10.75 -6.67 -8.82
C ILE A 246 11.06 -7.25 -10.20
N GLU A 247 12.34 -7.32 -10.59
CA GLU A 247 12.77 -7.86 -11.89
C GLU A 247 12.47 -9.36 -12.04
N GLN A 248 12.72 -10.16 -11.00
CA GLN A 248 12.39 -11.60 -10.98
C GLN A 248 10.90 -11.87 -11.15
N LEU A 249 10.05 -10.97 -10.68
CA LEU A 249 8.58 -11.06 -10.80
C LEU A 249 8.05 -10.33 -12.05
N GLY A 250 8.91 -10.03 -13.03
CA GLY A 250 8.49 -9.47 -14.32
C GLY A 250 8.19 -7.96 -14.28
N GLY A 251 8.72 -7.24 -13.30
CA GLY A 251 8.64 -5.79 -13.20
C GLY A 251 9.93 -5.08 -13.66
N ASN A 252 9.93 -3.75 -13.63
CA ASN A 252 11.11 -2.95 -13.96
C ASN A 252 11.99 -2.68 -12.73
N GLY A 253 12.97 -3.56 -12.47
CA GLY A 253 13.87 -3.46 -11.32
C GLY A 253 14.69 -2.16 -11.27
N ARG A 254 15.20 -1.69 -12.42
CA ARG A 254 15.97 -0.43 -12.51
C ARG A 254 15.14 0.80 -12.13
N PHE A 255 13.89 0.85 -12.58
CA PHE A 255 12.95 1.90 -12.19
C PHE A 255 12.68 1.86 -10.68
N ALA A 256 12.40 0.67 -10.13
CA ALA A 256 12.17 0.50 -8.70
C ALA A 256 13.37 0.95 -7.86
N GLU A 257 14.60 0.59 -8.27
CA GLU A 257 15.82 1.05 -7.60
C GLU A 257 15.98 2.57 -7.64
N ALA A 258 15.78 3.17 -8.82
CA ALA A 258 15.92 4.62 -9.00
C ALA A 258 14.88 5.38 -8.16
N LEU A 259 13.63 4.89 -8.12
CA LEU A 259 12.55 5.47 -7.34
C LEU A 259 12.82 5.35 -5.83
N TYR A 260 13.36 4.22 -5.37
CA TYR A 260 13.78 4.03 -3.97
C TYR A 260 14.89 5.02 -3.59
N LYS A 261 15.92 5.16 -4.43
CA LYS A 261 17.02 6.10 -4.21
C LYS A 261 16.53 7.54 -4.17
N LEU A 262 15.59 7.91 -5.06
CA LEU A 262 14.94 9.21 -5.03
C LEU A 262 14.14 9.43 -3.73
N ALA A 263 13.45 8.42 -3.21
CA ALA A 263 12.76 8.52 -1.93
C ALA A 263 13.74 8.72 -0.77
N LEU A 264 14.92 8.07 -0.79
CA LEU A 264 15.96 8.26 0.21
C LEU A 264 16.45 9.72 0.27
N THR A 265 16.57 10.42 -0.86
CA THR A 265 17.05 11.82 -0.85
C THR A 265 16.09 12.80 -0.19
N THR A 266 14.84 12.38 0.07
CA THR A 266 13.84 13.22 0.77
C THR A 266 13.86 13.08 2.28
N GLN A 267 14.62 12.12 2.81
CA GLN A 267 14.64 11.86 4.25
C GLN A 267 15.71 12.68 4.97
N PRO A 268 15.48 13.02 6.26
CA PRO A 268 16.56 13.48 7.12
C PRO A 268 17.71 12.46 7.13
N THR A 269 18.95 12.93 7.16
CA THR A 269 20.16 12.10 7.20
C THR A 269 20.33 11.28 8.49
N SER A 270 19.34 11.28 9.40
CA SER A 270 19.38 10.48 10.61
C SER A 270 19.24 9.00 10.28
N LEU A 271 20.11 8.19 10.88
CA LEU A 271 20.17 6.73 10.74
C LEU A 271 18.88 5.99 11.18
N THR A 272 17.89 6.70 11.72
CA THR A 272 16.62 6.14 12.19
C THR A 272 15.51 6.18 11.15
N THR A 273 15.69 6.91 10.06
CA THR A 273 14.62 7.12 9.08
C THR A 273 14.56 5.95 8.10
N ARG A 274 13.57 5.08 8.28
CA ARG A 274 13.32 3.93 7.40
C ARG A 274 12.32 4.32 6.33
N ILE A 275 12.62 4.01 5.06
CA ILE A 275 11.73 4.36 3.95
C ILE A 275 10.89 3.18 3.51
N GLY A 276 11.45 1.97 3.42
CA GLY A 276 10.67 0.77 3.08
C GLY A 276 9.76 0.43 4.24
N ARG A 277 8.45 0.27 4.01
CA ARG A 277 7.45 0.13 5.07
C ARG A 277 6.72 -1.20 5.05
N ALA A 278 6.06 -1.49 3.96
CA ALA A 278 5.21 -2.66 3.84
C ALA A 278 5.41 -3.33 2.50
N VAL A 279 5.12 -4.61 2.45
CA VAL A 279 5.06 -5.39 1.24
C VAL A 279 3.80 -6.25 1.27
N GLU A 280 3.12 -6.32 0.14
CA GLU A 280 1.94 -7.16 -0.11
C GLU A 280 2.26 -8.07 -1.30
N VAL A 281 2.13 -9.39 -1.13
CA VAL A 281 2.24 -10.37 -2.22
C VAL A 281 0.83 -10.74 -2.64
N GLU A 282 0.51 -10.50 -3.91
CA GLU A 282 -0.75 -10.91 -4.52
C GLU A 282 -0.63 -12.34 -5.05
N LEU A 283 -1.63 -13.13 -4.71
CA LEU A 283 -1.82 -14.50 -5.15
C LEU A 283 -3.08 -14.57 -6.01
N TRP A 284 -3.03 -15.38 -7.06
CA TRP A 284 -4.20 -15.77 -7.82
C TRP A 284 -4.19 -17.29 -7.99
N ARG A 285 -5.24 -17.95 -7.48
CA ARG A 285 -5.36 -19.42 -7.48
C ARG A 285 -4.16 -20.13 -6.82
N GLY A 286 -3.60 -19.50 -5.78
CA GLY A 286 -2.48 -20.03 -5.00
C GLY A 286 -1.08 -19.70 -5.53
N GLU A 287 -0.98 -19.15 -6.74
CA GLU A 287 0.28 -18.75 -7.36
C GLU A 287 0.55 -17.26 -7.19
N VAL A 288 1.83 -16.84 -7.17
CA VAL A 288 2.20 -15.42 -7.10
C VAL A 288 1.81 -14.73 -8.39
N ALA A 289 0.84 -13.83 -8.30
CA ALA A 289 0.39 -12.99 -9.40
C ALA A 289 1.05 -11.61 -9.38
N GLY A 290 1.54 -11.16 -8.23
CA GLY A 290 2.27 -9.91 -8.13
C GLY A 290 2.80 -9.59 -6.74
N ILE A 291 3.49 -8.47 -6.65
CA ILE A 291 4.01 -7.90 -5.40
C ILE A 291 3.87 -6.40 -5.45
N GLU A 292 3.58 -5.78 -4.32
CA GLU A 292 3.56 -4.32 -4.14
C GLU A 292 4.32 -3.95 -2.87
N MET A 293 5.21 -2.96 -2.98
CA MET A 293 6.10 -2.51 -1.92
C MET A 293 5.89 -1.02 -1.69
N TYR A 294 5.74 -0.62 -0.43
CA TYR A 294 5.38 0.74 -0.04
C TYR A 294 6.55 1.46 0.62
N CYS A 295 6.94 2.62 0.10
CA CYS A 295 7.96 3.49 0.66
C CYS A 295 7.37 4.80 1.18
N CYS A 296 7.83 5.27 2.33
CA CYS A 296 7.53 6.64 2.78
C CYS A 296 8.33 7.68 2.02
N VAL A 297 7.67 8.80 1.73
CA VAL A 297 8.31 10.04 1.31
C VAL A 297 8.44 10.96 2.53
N GLY A 298 9.56 11.66 2.66
CA GLY A 298 9.85 12.55 3.78
C GLY A 298 8.82 13.69 3.87
N SER A 299 8.48 14.09 5.10
CA SER A 299 7.51 15.16 5.44
C SER A 299 8.20 16.41 6.00
#